data_AF-A0A849ZKX9-F1
#
_entry.id   AF-A0A849ZKX9-F1
#
_cell.length_a   1.000
_cell.length_b   1.000
_cell.length_c   1.000
_cell.angle_alpha   90.00
_cell.angle_beta   90.00
_cell.angle_gamma   90.00
#
_symmetry.space_group_name_H-M   'P 1'
#
loop_
_entity.id
_entity.type
_entity.pdbx_description
1 polymer ?
#
loop_
_entity_poly.entity_id
_entity_poly.type
_entity_poly.pdbx_seq_one_letter_code
_entity_poly.pdbx_strand_id
1 'polypeptide(L)'
;EPGGPLAALALLRWLAAPEGQRLLPWTTWRVCPQINPDGAILNAAWFADPPDLLAYARNTFRELPGDDVEFNYPSDEPGAKAPRPENVAVAGFLRGRGPYHLHLSLHGMAFASGVWWLIGREWIERTAPLRPQLAGVFEHAGLGRHDWDRRGEKGFTRIEPGFATTPTSTAMRAHFQVQGQLDTAALFLPSSMEFVQSLGGDPLVMVSEIPLFRIGAPSPSPEDSALDRLRGRLPEARAQLLSGDDSALRSLAAEFHLAAIPFATQVNVIASAVTTTVRWLQRRMGLTH
;
A
#
# COMPACT_ATOMS: atom_id res chain seq x y z
N GLU A 1 2.20 7.47 1.85
CA GLU A 1 1.16 8.32 1.20
C GLU A 1 0.09 8.75 2.20
N PRO A 2 -0.75 9.79 1.94
CA PRO A 2 -1.71 10.33 2.92
C PRO A 2 -2.82 9.37 3.38
N GLY A 3 -3.34 8.54 2.47
CA GLY A 3 -4.52 7.70 2.75
C GLY A 3 -4.33 6.73 3.92
N GLY A 4 -3.16 6.09 4.01
CA GLY A 4 -2.84 5.12 5.07
C GLY A 4 -2.83 5.71 6.48
N PRO A 5 -2.02 6.75 6.76
CA PRO A 5 -2.00 7.43 8.06
C PRO A 5 -3.36 8.01 8.47
N LEU A 6 -4.08 8.63 7.55
CA LEU A 6 -5.42 9.16 7.82
C LEU A 6 -6.40 8.03 8.18
N ALA A 7 -6.33 6.90 7.48
CA ALA A 7 -7.16 5.73 7.78
C ALA A 7 -6.81 5.08 9.11
N ALA A 8 -5.52 4.99 9.45
CA ALA A 8 -5.08 4.49 10.75
C ALA A 8 -5.60 5.35 11.92
N LEU A 9 -5.54 6.69 11.79
CA LEU A 9 -6.09 7.61 12.79
C LEU A 9 -7.61 7.52 12.89
N ALA A 10 -8.31 7.43 11.75
CA ALA A 10 -9.76 7.26 11.73
C ALA A 10 -10.19 5.92 12.36
N LEU A 11 -9.45 4.84 12.11
CA LEU A 11 -9.66 3.54 12.73
C LEU A 11 -9.48 3.62 14.25
N LEU A 12 -8.45 4.31 14.76
CA LEU A 12 -8.27 4.52 16.19
C LEU A 12 -9.44 5.28 16.83
N ARG A 13 -9.97 6.31 16.15
CA ARG A 13 -11.18 7.01 16.60
C ARG A 13 -12.40 6.09 16.62
N TRP A 14 -12.57 5.26 15.59
CA TRP A 14 -13.67 4.30 15.52
C TRP A 14 -13.57 3.21 16.60
N LEU A 15 -12.37 2.69 16.87
CA LEU A 15 -12.13 1.73 17.96
C LEU A 15 -12.46 2.31 19.35
N ALA A 16 -12.34 3.63 19.51
CA ALA A 16 -12.75 4.32 20.74
C ALA A 16 -14.27 4.55 20.85
N ALA A 17 -15.04 4.42 19.76
CA ALA A 17 -16.50 4.56 19.74
C ALA A 17 -17.21 3.24 20.16
N PRO A 18 -18.47 3.29 20.63
CA PRO A 18 -19.19 2.11 21.14
C PRO A 18 -19.24 0.92 20.18
N GLU A 19 -19.34 1.16 18.87
CA GLU A 19 -19.36 0.12 17.85
C GLU A 19 -18.00 -0.59 17.71
N GLY A 20 -16.91 0.18 17.75
CA GLY A 20 -15.55 -0.35 17.65
C GLY A 20 -15.08 -1.02 18.93
N GLN A 21 -15.50 -0.51 20.10
CA GLN A 21 -15.19 -1.10 21.41
C GLN A 21 -15.65 -2.56 21.52
N ARG A 22 -16.67 -2.98 20.76
CA ARG A 22 -17.12 -4.39 20.69
C ARG A 22 -16.05 -5.36 20.18
N LEU A 23 -15.04 -4.88 19.44
CA LEU A 23 -13.92 -5.72 18.99
C LEU A 23 -12.81 -5.87 20.03
N LEU A 24 -12.66 -4.91 20.95
CA LEU A 24 -11.51 -4.83 21.87
C LEU A 24 -11.39 -6.01 22.85
N PRO A 25 -12.48 -6.64 23.36
CA PRO A 25 -12.34 -7.82 24.22
C PRO A 25 -11.63 -9.01 23.55
N TRP A 26 -11.60 -9.05 22.22
CA TRP A 26 -11.09 -10.16 21.43
C TRP A 26 -9.85 -9.79 20.61
N THR A 27 -9.48 -8.51 20.59
CA THR A 27 -8.42 -8.01 19.72
C THR A 27 -7.54 -7.02 20.46
N THR A 28 -6.23 -7.15 20.29
CA THR A 28 -5.27 -6.13 20.69
C THR A 28 -4.73 -5.46 19.43
N TRP A 29 -4.91 -4.15 19.33
CA TRP A 29 -4.44 -3.36 18.18
C TRP A 29 -3.09 -2.72 18.49
N ARG A 30 -2.14 -2.84 17.56
CA ARG A 30 -0.84 -2.17 17.59
C ARG A 30 -0.75 -1.32 16.33
N VAL A 31 -0.83 0.00 16.49
CA VAL A 31 -0.95 0.93 15.37
C VAL A 31 0.18 1.95 15.44
N CYS A 32 0.96 2.03 14.36
CA CYS A 32 1.89 3.11 14.07
C CYS A 32 1.32 3.90 12.89
N PRO A 33 0.60 5.02 13.10
CA PRO A 33 -0.11 5.69 12.01
C PRO A 33 0.82 6.26 10.92
N GLN A 34 2.01 6.72 11.30
CA GLN A 34 2.97 7.32 10.38
C GLN A 34 4.39 6.90 10.76
N ILE A 35 5.00 6.05 9.93
CA ILE A 35 6.40 5.62 10.12
C ILE A 35 7.39 6.63 9.52
N ASN A 36 7.01 7.38 8.50
CA ASN A 36 7.88 8.34 7.81
C ASN A 36 7.31 9.78 7.90
N PRO A 37 7.40 10.43 9.08
CA PRO A 37 6.91 11.79 9.25
C PRO A 37 7.69 12.80 8.39
N ASP A 38 8.99 12.61 8.18
CA ASP A 38 9.84 13.51 7.40
C ASP A 38 9.43 13.49 5.91
N GLY A 39 9.24 12.30 5.35
CA GLY A 39 8.70 12.12 4.00
C GLY A 39 7.30 12.71 3.84
N ALA A 40 6.48 12.71 4.91
CA ALA A 40 5.16 13.35 4.89
C ALA A 40 5.25 14.87 4.87
N ILE A 41 6.22 15.47 5.57
CA ILE A 41 6.48 16.92 5.54
C ILE A 41 6.97 17.34 4.13
N LEU A 42 7.92 16.59 3.56
CA LEU A 42 8.43 16.87 2.20
C LEU A 42 7.33 16.75 1.13
N ASN A 43 6.32 15.92 1.37
CA ASN A 43 5.16 15.74 0.50
C ASN A 43 3.89 16.41 1.08
N ALA A 44 4.00 17.49 1.87
CA ALA A 44 2.84 18.13 2.49
C ALA A 44 1.74 18.54 1.47
N ALA A 45 2.12 18.90 0.24
CA ALA A 45 1.19 19.20 -0.84
C ALA A 45 0.28 18.03 -1.23
N TRP A 46 0.66 16.78 -0.92
CA TRP A 46 -0.17 15.61 -1.18
C TRP A 46 -1.36 15.52 -0.24
N PHE A 47 -1.37 16.25 0.87
CA PHE A 47 -2.45 16.24 1.86
C PHE A 47 -3.58 17.24 1.55
N ALA A 48 -3.62 17.82 0.34
CA ALA A 48 -4.79 18.54 -0.14
C ALA A 48 -5.97 17.57 -0.34
N ASP A 49 -7.19 17.99 0.05
CA ASP A 49 -8.41 17.19 -0.11
C ASP A 49 -9.50 17.97 -0.86
N PRO A 50 -9.96 17.49 -2.03
CA PRO A 50 -9.43 16.35 -2.77
C PRO A 50 -7.98 16.57 -3.23
N PRO A 51 -7.21 15.50 -3.51
CA PRO A 51 -5.85 15.63 -4.04
C PRO A 51 -5.77 16.50 -5.29
N ASP A 52 -4.78 17.41 -5.34
CA ASP A 52 -4.53 18.25 -6.51
C ASP A 52 -3.44 17.62 -7.39
N LEU A 53 -3.79 17.33 -8.65
CA LEU A 53 -2.90 16.67 -9.61
C LEU A 53 -1.65 17.50 -9.94
N LEU A 54 -1.78 18.81 -10.08
CA LEU A 54 -0.68 19.70 -10.40
C LEU A 54 0.24 19.86 -9.20
N ALA A 55 -0.33 20.02 -8.00
CA ALA A 55 0.43 20.10 -6.76
C ALA A 55 1.19 18.80 -6.49
N TYR A 56 0.55 17.64 -6.70
CA TYR A 56 1.19 16.32 -6.62
C TYR A 56 2.36 16.20 -7.61
N ALA A 57 2.12 16.53 -8.89
CA ALA A 57 3.12 16.38 -9.94
C ALA A 57 4.33 17.33 -9.77
N ARG A 58 4.12 18.53 -9.22
CA ARG A 58 5.22 19.44 -8.86
C ARG A 58 6.02 18.94 -7.67
N ASN A 59 5.33 18.49 -6.62
CA ASN A 59 5.93 18.17 -5.33
C ASN A 59 5.91 16.67 -5.08
N THR A 60 6.70 15.90 -5.82
CA THR A 60 6.87 14.45 -5.55
C THR A 60 8.28 14.18 -5.07
N PHE A 61 8.39 13.87 -3.79
CA PHE A 61 9.58 13.29 -3.18
C PHE A 61 9.34 11.80 -2.93
N ARG A 62 10.20 10.94 -3.49
CA ARG A 62 10.23 9.51 -3.21
C ARG A 62 11.64 9.12 -2.79
N GLU A 63 11.72 8.37 -1.71
CA GLU A 63 12.96 7.78 -1.23
C GLU A 63 13.43 6.71 -2.21
N LEU A 64 14.75 6.63 -2.38
CA LEU A 64 15.38 5.65 -3.23
C LEU A 64 15.55 4.31 -2.49
N PRO A 65 15.81 3.20 -3.21
CA PRO A 65 16.23 1.96 -2.57
C PRO A 65 17.35 2.22 -1.55
N GLY A 66 17.22 1.61 -0.38
CA GLY A 66 18.10 1.85 0.76
C GLY A 66 17.60 2.91 1.74
N ASP A 67 16.80 3.87 1.31
CA ASP A 67 16.12 4.81 2.21
C ASP A 67 14.62 4.55 2.30
N ASP A 68 14.05 3.80 1.35
CA ASP A 68 12.67 3.32 1.39
C ASP A 68 12.37 2.61 2.72
N VAL A 69 11.45 3.19 3.49
CA VAL A 69 11.03 2.70 4.80
C VAL A 69 10.32 1.36 4.74
N GLU A 70 9.70 0.98 3.62
CA GLU A 70 9.06 -0.35 3.57
C GLU A 70 10.13 -1.44 3.62
N PHE A 71 11.25 -1.28 2.90
CA PHE A 71 12.33 -2.28 2.81
C PHE A 71 13.57 -1.92 3.65
N ASN A 72 13.34 -1.45 4.88
CA ASN A 72 14.40 -1.05 5.82
C ASN A 72 14.32 -1.71 7.20
N TYR A 73 13.54 -2.77 7.37
CA TYR A 73 13.42 -3.41 8.69
C TYR A 73 14.70 -4.17 9.08
N PRO A 74 15.01 -4.28 10.40
CA PRO A 74 16.20 -4.98 10.86
C PRO A 74 16.29 -6.42 10.32
N SER A 75 17.49 -6.81 9.89
CA SER A 75 17.83 -8.14 9.40
C SER A 75 19.00 -8.70 10.19
N ASP A 76 18.96 -10.00 10.46
CA ASP A 76 20.09 -10.74 11.04
C ASP A 76 21.03 -11.30 9.95
N GLU A 77 20.76 -11.02 8.68
CA GLU A 77 21.61 -11.46 7.56
C GLU A 77 23.01 -10.83 7.68
N PRO A 78 24.10 -11.64 7.60
CA PRO A 78 25.46 -11.14 7.64
C PRO A 78 25.72 -10.12 6.52
N GLY A 79 26.28 -8.96 6.89
CA GLY A 79 26.58 -7.89 5.94
C GLY A 79 25.40 -7.01 5.56
N ALA A 80 24.21 -7.21 6.15
CA ALA A 80 23.10 -6.29 6.02
C ALA A 80 23.50 -4.88 6.49
N LYS A 81 23.08 -3.86 5.73
CA LYS A 81 23.30 -2.46 6.12
C LYS A 81 22.53 -2.12 7.41
N ALA A 82 22.94 -1.06 8.08
CA ALA A 82 22.19 -0.55 9.22
C ALA A 82 20.78 -0.06 8.77
N PRO A 83 19.71 -0.50 9.45
CA PRO A 83 18.35 -0.03 9.19
C PRO A 83 18.19 1.43 9.64
N ARG A 84 17.20 2.10 9.06
CA ARG A 84 16.79 3.45 9.46
C ARG A 84 16.30 3.52 10.92
N PRO A 85 16.49 4.65 11.62
CA PRO A 85 16.04 4.81 13.00
C PRO A 85 14.52 4.62 13.17
N GLU A 86 13.72 5.05 12.20
CA GLU A 86 12.26 4.87 12.20
C GLU A 86 11.89 3.39 12.15
N ASN A 87 12.55 2.62 11.30
CA ASN A 87 12.37 1.18 11.19
C ASN A 87 12.83 0.44 12.45
N VAL A 88 13.93 0.86 13.08
CA VAL A 88 14.36 0.32 14.38
C VAL A 88 13.31 0.58 15.46
N ALA A 89 12.77 1.79 15.52
CA ALA A 89 11.75 2.16 16.50
C ALA A 89 10.46 1.33 16.32
N VAL A 90 9.95 1.21 15.08
CA VAL A 90 8.75 0.41 14.79
C VAL A 90 9.02 -1.08 14.99
N ALA A 91 10.19 -1.59 14.60
CA ALA A 91 10.58 -2.97 14.87
C ALA A 91 10.62 -3.26 16.38
N GLY A 92 11.15 -2.35 17.19
CA GLY A 92 11.15 -2.45 18.65
C GLY A 92 9.72 -2.47 19.23
N PHE A 93 8.86 -1.59 18.74
CA PHE A 93 7.44 -1.53 19.12
C PHE A 93 6.69 -2.84 18.81
N LEU A 94 6.97 -3.46 17.65
CA LEU A 94 6.32 -4.71 17.23
C LEU A 94 6.92 -5.96 17.90
N ARG A 95 8.25 -6.07 17.96
CA ARG A 95 8.95 -7.26 18.46
C ARG A 95 8.51 -7.66 19.87
N GLY A 96 8.29 -6.68 20.75
CA GLY A 96 7.91 -6.95 22.15
C GLY A 96 6.52 -7.56 22.34
N ARG A 97 5.71 -7.70 21.29
CA ARG A 97 4.29 -8.10 21.36
C ARG A 97 3.86 -9.15 20.33
N GLY A 98 4.79 -9.64 19.51
CA GLY A 98 4.53 -10.79 18.63
C GLY A 98 4.36 -12.10 19.42
N PRO A 99 3.90 -13.19 18.76
CA PRO A 99 3.49 -13.26 17.36
C PRO A 99 2.14 -12.58 17.07
N TYR A 100 1.85 -12.32 15.79
CA TYR A 100 0.64 -11.62 15.34
C TYR A 100 -0.28 -12.54 14.53
N HIS A 101 -1.58 -12.22 14.50
CA HIS A 101 -2.57 -12.89 13.63
C HIS A 101 -2.81 -12.14 12.31
N LEU A 102 -2.57 -10.82 12.32
CA LEU A 102 -2.81 -9.92 11.19
C LEU A 102 -1.77 -8.78 11.24
N HIS A 103 -1.17 -8.48 10.09
CA HIS A 103 -0.40 -7.28 9.83
C HIS A 103 -0.92 -6.59 8.58
N LEU A 104 -1.14 -5.28 8.68
CA LEU A 104 -1.65 -4.45 7.60
C LEU A 104 -0.70 -3.27 7.43
N SER A 105 0.02 -3.22 6.31
CA SER A 105 0.73 -2.00 5.91
C SER A 105 -0.21 -1.15 5.05
N LEU A 106 -0.46 0.09 5.44
CA LEU A 106 -1.45 0.93 4.76
C LEU A 106 -0.76 1.86 3.76
N HIS A 107 -0.71 1.44 2.49
CA HIS A 107 -0.10 2.20 1.39
C HIS A 107 -1.16 2.91 0.54
N GLY A 108 -0.68 3.76 -0.36
CA GLY A 108 -1.46 4.36 -1.42
C GLY A 108 -0.71 4.37 -2.75
N MET A 109 -1.48 4.42 -3.83
CA MET A 109 -0.96 4.57 -5.18
C MET A 109 -1.16 6.01 -5.63
N ALA A 110 -0.28 6.51 -6.50
CA ALA A 110 -0.56 7.77 -7.17
C ALA A 110 -1.75 7.63 -8.14
N PHE A 111 -1.68 6.62 -9.00
CA PHE A 111 -2.64 6.36 -10.06
C PHE A 111 -3.00 4.88 -10.11
N ALA A 112 -4.29 4.57 -10.22
CA ALA A 112 -4.79 3.22 -10.51
C ALA A 112 -6.26 3.31 -10.96
N SER A 113 -6.76 2.28 -11.65
CA SER A 113 -8.16 2.24 -12.11
C SER A 113 -9.16 1.95 -10.98
N GLY A 114 -8.69 1.44 -9.84
CA GLY A 114 -9.48 1.13 -8.66
C GLY A 114 -8.60 0.73 -7.48
N VAL A 115 -9.16 0.00 -6.51
CA VAL A 115 -8.41 -0.52 -5.36
C VAL A 115 -7.52 -1.68 -5.78
N TRP A 116 -6.26 -1.66 -5.33
CA TRP A 116 -5.37 -2.80 -5.37
C TRP A 116 -5.08 -3.25 -3.93
N TRP A 117 -5.24 -4.54 -3.65
CA TRP A 117 -5.13 -5.06 -2.29
C TRP A 117 -4.18 -6.25 -2.29
N LEU A 118 -3.03 -6.08 -1.64
CA LEU A 118 -1.97 -7.07 -1.69
C LEU A 118 -2.10 -8.07 -0.55
N ILE A 119 -1.81 -9.34 -0.82
CA ILE A 119 -1.95 -10.46 0.12
C ILE A 119 -0.62 -11.21 0.21
N GLY A 120 -0.20 -11.56 1.43
CA GLY A 120 0.94 -12.45 1.63
C GLY A 120 0.76 -13.76 0.89
N ARG A 121 1.83 -14.23 0.24
CA ARG A 121 1.78 -15.40 -0.67
C ARG A 121 1.24 -16.65 0.01
N GLU A 122 1.55 -16.84 1.28
CA GLU A 122 1.17 -17.99 2.09
C GLU A 122 -0.34 -18.01 2.39
N TRP A 123 -1.04 -16.90 2.17
CA TRP A 123 -2.45 -16.70 2.52
C TRP A 123 -3.40 -16.62 1.30
N ILE A 124 -2.90 -16.76 0.06
CA ILE A 124 -3.71 -16.62 -1.17
C ILE A 124 -4.93 -17.55 -1.16
N GLU A 125 -4.73 -18.85 -0.96
CA GLU A 125 -5.82 -19.84 -0.93
C GLU A 125 -6.74 -19.62 0.28
N ARG A 126 -6.14 -19.32 1.43
CA ARG A 126 -6.84 -19.15 2.70
C ARG A 126 -7.77 -17.95 2.71
N THR A 127 -7.46 -16.91 1.93
CA THR A 127 -8.22 -15.67 1.81
C THR A 127 -9.25 -15.70 0.68
N ALA A 128 -9.36 -16.79 -0.10
CA ALA A 128 -10.37 -16.89 -1.17
C ALA A 128 -11.80 -16.53 -0.70
N PRO A 129 -12.28 -16.93 0.50
CA PRO A 129 -13.62 -16.53 0.98
C PRO A 129 -13.71 -15.06 1.44
N LEU A 130 -12.58 -14.42 1.74
CA LEU A 130 -12.51 -13.02 2.18
C LEU A 130 -12.52 -12.06 0.98
N ARG A 131 -11.88 -12.44 -0.13
CA ARG A 131 -11.70 -11.57 -1.31
C ARG A 131 -13.03 -11.02 -1.88
N PRO A 132 -14.13 -11.79 -2.01
CA PRO A 132 -15.42 -11.24 -2.44
C PRO A 132 -16.02 -10.21 -1.47
N GLN A 133 -15.80 -10.36 -0.16
CA GLN A 133 -16.26 -9.40 0.85
C GLN A 133 -15.50 -8.09 0.71
N LEU A 134 -14.18 -8.16 0.53
CA LEU A 134 -13.33 -6.99 0.28
C LEU A 134 -13.67 -6.31 -1.05
N ALA A 135 -13.88 -7.09 -2.12
CA ALA A 135 -14.35 -6.57 -3.39
C ALA A 135 -15.67 -5.81 -3.23
N GLY A 136 -16.62 -6.35 -2.46
CA GLY A 136 -17.87 -5.67 -2.12
C GLY A 136 -17.66 -4.30 -1.44
N VAL A 137 -16.68 -4.18 -0.55
CA VAL A 137 -16.29 -2.90 0.06
C VAL A 137 -15.79 -1.91 -0.99
N PHE A 138 -14.95 -2.35 -1.94
CA PHE A 138 -14.38 -1.49 -2.97
C PHE A 138 -15.44 -0.98 -3.95
N GLU A 139 -16.36 -1.87 -4.37
CA GLU A 139 -17.46 -1.53 -5.28
C GLU A 139 -18.49 -0.62 -4.60
N HIS A 140 -18.81 -0.85 -3.32
CA HIS A 140 -19.75 0.00 -2.57
C HIS A 140 -19.23 1.44 -2.42
N ALA A 141 -17.91 1.62 -2.34
CA ALA A 141 -17.28 2.93 -2.32
C ALA A 141 -17.10 3.56 -3.72
N GLY A 142 -17.53 2.89 -4.79
CA GLY A 142 -17.44 3.39 -6.17
C GLY A 142 -16.02 3.42 -6.74
N LEU A 143 -15.05 2.77 -6.09
CA LEU A 143 -13.65 2.73 -6.55
C LEU A 143 -13.38 1.57 -7.51
N GLY A 144 -14.13 0.47 -7.38
CA GLY A 144 -13.90 -0.73 -8.17
C GLY A 144 -12.55 -1.38 -7.88
N ARG A 145 -12.12 -2.27 -8.79
CA ARG A 145 -10.93 -3.11 -8.64
C ARG A 145 -9.87 -2.76 -9.67
N HIS A 146 -8.65 -2.53 -9.23
CA HIS A 146 -7.52 -2.37 -10.12
C HIS A 146 -7.07 -3.73 -10.64
N ASP A 147 -7.09 -3.90 -11.97
CA ASP A 147 -6.65 -5.14 -12.61
C ASP A 147 -5.38 -4.90 -13.42
N TRP A 148 -4.26 -5.39 -12.90
CA TRP A 148 -2.93 -5.20 -13.47
C TRP A 148 -2.06 -6.43 -13.21
N ASP A 149 -1.48 -6.98 -14.26
CA ASP A 149 -0.52 -8.08 -14.17
C ASP A 149 0.90 -7.59 -14.43
N ARG A 150 1.69 -7.57 -13.35
CA ARG A 150 3.11 -7.24 -13.38
C ARG A 150 4.01 -8.41 -13.76
N ARG A 151 3.45 -9.57 -14.10
CA ARG A 151 4.17 -10.77 -14.55
C ARG A 151 5.27 -11.21 -13.57
N GLY A 152 5.04 -11.05 -12.27
CA GLY A 152 6.00 -11.38 -11.22
C GLY A 152 7.08 -10.32 -10.95
N GLU A 153 7.08 -9.19 -11.66
CA GLU A 153 8.05 -8.11 -11.45
C GLU A 153 8.05 -7.68 -9.99
N LYS A 154 9.23 -7.64 -9.35
CA LYS A 154 9.40 -7.26 -7.94
C LYS A 154 8.58 -8.09 -6.95
N GLY A 155 8.20 -9.31 -7.34
CA GLY A 155 7.44 -10.23 -6.50
C GLY A 155 5.91 -10.03 -6.56
N PHE A 156 5.42 -9.15 -7.44
CA PHE A 156 4.00 -8.94 -7.66
C PHE A 156 3.44 -9.98 -8.63
N THR A 157 2.71 -10.95 -8.10
CA THR A 157 1.94 -11.94 -8.86
C THR A 157 0.47 -11.58 -8.76
N ARG A 158 -0.20 -11.44 -9.91
CA ARG A 158 -1.65 -11.23 -9.95
C ARG A 158 -2.38 -12.45 -9.37
N ILE A 159 -3.36 -12.20 -8.52
CA ILE A 159 -4.25 -13.24 -7.97
C ILE A 159 -5.56 -13.22 -8.76
N GLU A 160 -6.25 -12.08 -8.75
CA GLU A 160 -7.49 -11.80 -9.49
C GLU A 160 -7.71 -10.27 -9.54
N PRO A 161 -8.74 -9.73 -10.24
CA PRO A 161 -8.97 -8.29 -10.27
C PRO A 161 -9.04 -7.68 -8.88
N GLY A 162 -8.23 -6.67 -8.61
CA GLY A 162 -8.11 -5.99 -7.32
C GLY A 162 -7.14 -6.64 -6.34
N PHE A 163 -6.55 -7.80 -6.65
CA PHE A 163 -5.70 -8.55 -5.71
C PHE A 163 -4.40 -9.04 -6.36
N ALA A 164 -3.28 -8.82 -5.67
CA ALA A 164 -1.97 -9.34 -6.04
C ALA A 164 -1.18 -9.76 -4.79
N THR A 165 0.00 -10.36 -4.97
CA THR A 165 0.88 -10.66 -3.84
C THR A 165 1.60 -9.43 -3.32
N THR A 166 1.91 -9.41 -2.03
CA THR A 166 2.86 -8.45 -1.46
C THR A 166 4.25 -8.67 -2.07
N PRO A 167 5.04 -7.61 -2.32
CA PRO A 167 6.43 -7.77 -2.70
C PRO A 167 7.26 -8.33 -1.54
N THR A 168 8.42 -8.90 -1.86
CA THR A 168 9.39 -9.38 -0.86
C THR A 168 10.75 -8.75 -1.12
N SER A 169 11.53 -8.56 -0.06
CA SER A 169 12.91 -8.06 -0.17
C SER A 169 13.72 -8.91 -1.14
N THR A 170 13.60 -10.25 -1.08
CA THR A 170 14.28 -11.17 -2.01
C THR A 170 13.88 -10.94 -3.47
N ALA A 171 12.59 -10.73 -3.77
CA ALA A 171 12.16 -10.46 -5.14
C ALA A 171 12.59 -9.08 -5.64
N MET A 172 12.65 -8.08 -4.75
CA MET A 172 13.24 -6.77 -5.05
C MET A 172 14.72 -6.91 -5.40
N ARG A 173 15.51 -7.62 -4.58
CA ARG A 173 16.93 -7.90 -4.84
C ARG A 173 17.13 -8.59 -6.18
N ALA A 174 16.39 -9.67 -6.43
CA ALA A 174 16.48 -10.42 -7.68
C ALA A 174 16.19 -9.55 -8.92
N HIS A 175 15.20 -8.66 -8.84
CA HIS A 175 14.86 -7.75 -9.92
C HIS A 175 16.04 -6.85 -10.32
N PHE A 176 16.73 -6.25 -9.33
CA PHE A 176 17.88 -5.39 -9.58
C PHE A 176 19.14 -6.18 -9.98
N GLN A 177 19.34 -7.39 -9.44
CA GLN A 177 20.44 -8.28 -9.82
C GLN A 177 20.38 -8.69 -11.29
N VAL A 178 19.18 -9.06 -11.80
CA VAL A 178 18.98 -9.41 -13.22
C VAL A 178 19.33 -8.24 -14.15
N GLN A 179 19.21 -7.00 -13.68
CA GLN A 179 19.58 -5.79 -14.41
C GLN A 179 21.05 -5.38 -14.24
N GLY A 180 21.85 -6.18 -13.52
CA GLY A 180 23.26 -5.86 -13.22
C GLY A 180 23.45 -4.78 -12.15
N GLN A 181 22.39 -4.36 -11.47
CA GLN A 181 22.42 -3.30 -10.44
C GLN A 181 22.67 -3.90 -9.05
N LEU A 182 23.85 -4.50 -8.86
CA LEU A 182 24.19 -5.24 -7.63
C LEU A 182 24.22 -4.34 -6.39
N ASP A 183 24.74 -3.11 -6.52
CA ASP A 183 24.78 -2.16 -5.41
C ASP A 183 23.36 -1.81 -4.93
N THR A 184 22.45 -1.50 -5.87
CA THR A 184 21.04 -1.24 -5.56
C THR A 184 20.37 -2.46 -4.92
N ALA A 185 20.67 -3.67 -5.42
CA ALA A 185 20.12 -4.89 -4.84
C ALA A 185 20.57 -5.08 -3.38
N ALA A 186 21.81 -4.74 -3.03
CA ALA A 186 22.32 -4.87 -1.66
C ALA A 186 21.64 -3.91 -0.66
N LEU A 187 20.89 -2.91 -1.13
CA LEU A 187 20.24 -1.91 -0.28
C LEU A 187 18.91 -2.38 0.33
N PHE A 188 18.31 -3.47 -0.18
CA PHE A 188 17.01 -3.96 0.29
C PHE A 188 17.16 -4.81 1.55
N LEU A 189 16.59 -4.32 2.65
CA LEU A 189 16.35 -5.08 3.86
C LEU A 189 14.92 -5.68 3.85
N PRO A 190 14.55 -6.53 4.82
CA PRO A 190 13.20 -7.04 4.97
C PRO A 190 12.13 -5.93 4.95
N SER A 191 10.98 -6.29 4.41
CA SER A 191 9.76 -5.49 4.49
C SER A 191 9.13 -5.49 5.88
N SER A 192 8.13 -4.64 6.14
CA SER A 192 7.35 -4.69 7.38
C SER A 192 6.61 -6.04 7.52
N MET A 193 6.12 -6.59 6.39
CA MET A 193 5.49 -7.91 6.35
C MET A 193 6.49 -9.01 6.71
N GLU A 194 7.65 -9.05 6.05
CA GLU A 194 8.69 -10.06 6.30
C GLU A 194 9.20 -9.97 7.74
N PHE A 195 9.34 -8.76 8.29
CA PHE A 195 9.70 -8.57 9.68
C PHE A 195 8.64 -9.12 10.64
N VAL A 196 7.35 -8.84 10.43
CA VAL A 196 6.31 -9.39 11.31
C VAL A 196 6.21 -10.92 11.20
N GLN A 197 6.39 -11.47 10.00
CA GLN A 197 6.45 -12.92 9.79
C GLN A 197 7.64 -13.56 10.52
N SER A 198 8.79 -12.89 10.61
CA SER A 198 9.97 -13.41 11.33
C SER A 198 9.80 -13.46 12.85
N LEU A 199 8.84 -12.74 13.41
CA LEU A 199 8.48 -12.81 14.83
C LEU A 199 7.72 -14.11 15.21
N GLY A 200 7.48 -14.98 14.23
CA GLY A 200 6.81 -16.27 14.41
C GLY A 200 5.30 -16.21 14.29
N GLY A 201 4.67 -17.37 14.49
CA GLY A 201 3.25 -17.57 14.19
C GLY A 201 3.00 -17.74 12.69
N ASP A 202 1.80 -17.35 12.24
CA ASP A 202 1.38 -17.42 10.84
C ASP A 202 0.46 -16.21 10.57
N PRO A 203 1.00 -14.98 10.60
CA PRO A 203 0.18 -13.78 10.43
C PRO A 203 -0.35 -13.70 9.00
N LEU A 204 -1.62 -13.34 8.85
CA LEU A 204 -2.12 -12.80 7.58
C LEU A 204 -1.47 -11.43 7.38
N VAL A 205 -0.66 -11.27 6.34
CA VAL A 205 -0.10 -9.97 5.95
C VAL A 205 -0.83 -9.42 4.74
N MET A 206 -1.20 -8.15 4.77
CA MET A 206 -1.87 -7.47 3.66
C MET A 206 -1.37 -6.04 3.50
N VAL A 207 -1.50 -5.49 2.29
CA VAL A 207 -1.18 -4.09 1.99
C VAL A 207 -2.33 -3.44 1.25
N SER A 208 -2.76 -2.26 1.69
CA SER A 208 -3.71 -1.46 0.93
C SER A 208 -2.99 -0.66 -0.13
N GLU A 209 -3.51 -0.60 -1.35
CA GLU A 209 -3.01 0.28 -2.40
C GLU A 209 -4.20 1.04 -2.99
N ILE A 210 -4.52 2.20 -2.38
CA ILE A 210 -5.65 3.06 -2.78
C ILE A 210 -5.11 4.22 -3.63
N PRO A 211 -5.66 4.47 -4.83
CA PRO A 211 -5.20 5.57 -5.66
C PRO A 211 -5.56 6.95 -5.08
N LEU A 212 -4.64 7.91 -5.22
CA LEU A 212 -4.94 9.35 -5.09
C LEU A 212 -5.77 9.82 -6.29
N PHE A 213 -5.43 9.34 -7.48
CA PHE A 213 -6.13 9.65 -8.73
C PHE A 213 -6.59 8.37 -9.42
N ARG A 214 -7.90 8.24 -9.59
CA ARG A 214 -8.50 7.14 -10.34
C ARG A 214 -8.28 7.34 -11.83
N ILE A 215 -7.87 6.28 -12.52
CA ILE A 215 -7.82 6.22 -13.99
C ILE A 215 -9.18 5.73 -14.48
N GLY A 216 -9.89 6.58 -15.23
CA GLY A 216 -11.17 6.20 -15.85
C GLY A 216 -11.03 5.58 -17.24
N ALA A 217 -9.89 5.74 -17.90
CA ALA A 217 -9.63 5.09 -19.17
C ALA A 217 -9.57 3.55 -19.03
N PRO A 218 -10.09 2.79 -20.02
CA PRO A 218 -10.15 1.35 -19.95
C PRO A 218 -8.76 0.69 -20.08
N SER A 219 -8.58 -0.42 -19.38
CA SER A 219 -7.50 -1.37 -19.62
C SER A 219 -8.04 -2.51 -20.49
N PRO A 220 -7.54 -2.70 -21.74
CA PRO A 220 -7.97 -3.81 -22.60
C PRO A 220 -7.71 -5.19 -22.00
N SER A 221 -6.62 -5.34 -21.25
CA SER A 221 -6.29 -6.56 -20.49
C SER A 221 -5.47 -6.20 -19.25
N PRO A 222 -5.28 -7.15 -18.31
CA PRO A 222 -4.39 -6.95 -17.16
C PRO A 222 -2.94 -6.62 -17.55
N GLU A 223 -2.47 -7.11 -18.71
CA GLU A 223 -1.12 -6.89 -19.22
C GLU A 223 -0.96 -5.59 -20.03
N ASP A 224 -2.06 -5.00 -20.51
CA ASP A 224 -2.11 -3.70 -21.20
C ASP A 224 -2.92 -2.71 -20.37
N SER A 225 -2.37 -2.32 -19.23
CA SER A 225 -3.06 -1.44 -18.29
C SER A 225 -3.02 0.03 -18.76
N ALA A 226 -4.11 0.76 -18.53
CA ALA A 226 -4.10 2.21 -18.69
C ALA A 226 -3.04 2.89 -17.80
N LEU A 227 -2.71 2.27 -16.66
CA LEU A 227 -1.63 2.72 -15.78
C LEU A 227 -0.27 2.68 -16.47
N ASP A 228 0.07 1.61 -17.19
CA ASP A 228 1.38 1.50 -17.88
C ASP A 228 1.50 2.55 -19.00
N ARG A 229 0.43 2.76 -19.77
CA ARG A 229 0.39 3.80 -20.81
C ARG A 229 0.53 5.21 -20.21
N LEU A 230 -0.13 5.49 -19.08
CA LEU A 230 0.02 6.75 -18.36
C LEU A 230 1.46 6.92 -17.83
N ARG A 231 2.02 5.87 -17.20
CA ARG A 231 3.38 5.89 -16.63
C ARG A 231 4.46 6.15 -17.68
N GLY A 232 4.27 5.68 -18.92
CA GLY A 232 5.19 5.95 -20.02
C GLY A 232 5.26 7.42 -20.43
N ARG A 233 4.19 8.20 -20.22
CA ARG A 233 4.06 9.60 -20.68
C ARG A 233 4.15 10.63 -19.56
N LEU A 234 3.93 10.21 -18.32
CA LEU A 234 3.96 11.10 -17.15
C LEU A 234 5.31 11.83 -16.94
N PRO A 235 6.50 11.20 -17.15
CA PRO A 235 7.78 11.89 -16.94
C PRO A 235 7.96 13.13 -17.81
N GLU A 236 7.60 13.03 -19.10
CA GLU A 236 7.71 14.15 -20.04
C GLU A 236 6.72 15.27 -19.68
N ALA A 237 5.45 14.94 -19.43
CA ALA A 237 4.46 15.92 -19.01
C ALA A 237 4.84 16.62 -17.69
N ARG A 238 5.47 15.88 -16.76
CA ARG A 238 6.01 16.46 -15.52
C ARG A 238 7.18 17.39 -15.77
N ALA A 239 8.09 17.05 -16.68
CA ALA A 239 9.21 17.93 -17.05
C ALA A 239 8.71 19.27 -17.62
N GLN A 240 7.69 19.22 -18.50
CA GLN A 240 7.06 20.43 -19.05
C GLN A 240 6.38 21.26 -17.96
N LEU A 241 5.67 20.62 -17.02
CA LEU A 241 5.06 21.29 -15.87
C LEU A 241 6.09 22.05 -15.03
N LEU A 242 7.27 21.46 -14.81
CA LEU A 242 8.36 22.07 -14.06
C LEU A 242 9.01 23.24 -14.82
N SER A 243 8.92 23.26 -16.15
CA SER A 243 9.29 24.41 -16.98
C SER A 243 8.21 25.50 -17.08
N GLY A 244 7.05 25.29 -16.45
CA GLY A 244 5.96 26.26 -16.36
C GLY A 244 4.77 26.00 -17.29
N ASP A 245 4.79 24.92 -18.10
CA ASP A 245 3.69 24.55 -18.99
C ASP A 245 2.93 23.33 -18.46
N ASP A 246 1.68 23.52 -18.05
CA ASP A 246 0.83 22.44 -17.53
C ASP A 246 -0.04 21.75 -18.60
N SER A 247 0.03 22.18 -19.87
CA SER A 247 -0.85 21.74 -20.95
C SER A 247 -0.78 20.24 -21.20
N ALA A 248 0.42 19.65 -21.26
CA ALA A 248 0.60 18.22 -21.46
C ALA A 248 0.01 17.39 -20.31
N LEU A 249 0.19 17.83 -19.06
CA LEU A 249 -0.37 17.12 -17.92
C LEU A 249 -1.91 17.22 -17.89
N ARG A 250 -2.48 18.38 -18.24
CA ARG A 250 -3.94 18.53 -18.40
C ARG A 250 -4.48 17.67 -19.53
N SER A 251 -3.77 17.58 -20.65
CA SER A 251 -4.14 16.71 -21.77
C SER A 251 -4.14 15.25 -21.35
N LEU A 252 -3.10 14.79 -20.63
CA LEU A 252 -3.07 13.44 -20.05
C LEU A 252 -4.22 13.21 -19.07
N ALA A 253 -4.50 14.18 -18.20
CA ALA A 253 -5.60 14.07 -17.24
C ALA A 253 -6.95 13.88 -17.94
N ALA A 254 -7.19 14.63 -19.01
CA ALA A 254 -8.41 14.51 -19.82
C ALA A 254 -8.47 13.15 -20.55
N GLU A 255 -7.39 12.76 -21.21
CA GLU A 255 -7.30 11.51 -21.99
C GLU A 255 -7.50 10.27 -21.12
N PHE A 256 -6.89 10.23 -19.93
CA PHE A 256 -6.99 9.10 -19.00
C PHE A 256 -8.18 9.20 -18.05
N HIS A 257 -8.99 10.26 -18.17
CA HIS A 257 -10.11 10.55 -17.29
C HIS A 257 -9.71 10.50 -15.80
N LEU A 258 -8.61 11.20 -15.47
CA LEU A 258 -8.07 11.19 -14.12
C LEU A 258 -9.01 11.94 -13.17
N ALA A 259 -9.41 11.27 -12.10
CA ALA A 259 -10.27 11.84 -11.07
C ALA A 259 -9.62 11.71 -9.70
N ALA A 260 -9.47 12.82 -8.97
CA ALA A 260 -8.99 12.80 -7.60
C ALA A 260 -9.98 12.08 -6.68
N ILE A 261 -9.48 11.25 -5.77
CA ILE A 261 -10.30 10.53 -4.79
C ILE A 261 -10.22 11.27 -3.45
N PRO A 262 -11.34 11.78 -2.91
CA PRO A 262 -11.37 12.42 -1.60
C PRO A 262 -10.85 11.49 -0.49
N PHE A 263 -10.16 12.04 0.50
CA PHE A 263 -9.61 11.23 1.60
C PHE A 263 -10.70 10.55 2.41
N ALA A 264 -11.87 11.18 2.57
CA ALA A 264 -13.02 10.53 3.20
C ALA A 264 -13.34 9.17 2.55
N THR A 265 -13.29 9.09 1.22
CA THR A 265 -13.51 7.83 0.48
C THR A 265 -12.37 6.84 0.71
N GLN A 266 -11.11 7.28 0.62
CA GLN A 266 -9.94 6.41 0.84
C GLN A 266 -9.95 5.81 2.27
N VAL A 267 -10.18 6.67 3.26
CA VAL A 267 -10.26 6.31 4.68
C VAL A 267 -11.39 5.31 4.92
N ASN A 268 -12.58 5.56 4.40
CA ASN A 268 -13.74 4.68 4.57
C ASN A 268 -13.49 3.30 3.97
N VAL A 269 -12.87 3.23 2.79
CA VAL A 269 -12.53 1.95 2.14
C VAL A 269 -11.51 1.18 2.96
N ILE A 270 -10.41 1.82 3.37
CA ILE A 270 -9.37 1.16 4.17
C ILE A 270 -9.96 0.68 5.50
N ALA A 271 -10.67 1.53 6.24
CA ALA A 271 -11.26 1.15 7.53
C ALA A 271 -12.29 0.01 7.40
N SER A 272 -13.12 0.05 6.35
CA SER A 272 -14.11 -1.02 6.08
C SER A 272 -13.43 -2.33 5.69
N ALA A 273 -12.37 -2.28 4.88
CA ALA A 273 -11.59 -3.46 4.51
C ALA A 273 -10.89 -4.07 5.74
N VAL A 274 -10.25 -3.25 6.57
CA VAL A 274 -9.58 -3.68 7.80
C VAL A 274 -10.56 -4.35 8.77
N THR A 275 -11.70 -3.72 9.04
CA THR A 275 -12.71 -4.28 9.95
C THR A 275 -13.35 -5.56 9.40
N THR A 276 -13.54 -5.64 8.07
CA THR A 276 -14.00 -6.86 7.39
C THR A 276 -13.00 -8.01 7.56
N THR A 277 -11.71 -7.75 7.35
CA THR A 277 -10.64 -8.74 7.53
C THR A 277 -10.55 -9.22 8.98
N VAL A 278 -10.62 -8.30 9.96
CA VAL A 278 -10.57 -8.68 11.38
C VAL A 278 -11.76 -9.56 11.77
N ARG A 279 -12.97 -9.19 11.38
CA ARG A 279 -14.17 -10.01 11.64
C ARG A 279 -14.10 -11.38 10.97
N TRP A 280 -13.54 -11.44 9.77
CA TRP A 280 -13.32 -12.71 9.08
C TRP A 280 -12.31 -13.60 9.81
N LEU A 281 -11.19 -13.04 10.26
CA LEU A 281 -10.21 -13.77 11.07
C LEU A 281 -10.80 -14.26 12.39
N GLN A 282 -11.59 -13.45 13.09
CA GLN A 282 -12.28 -13.86 14.32
C GLN A 282 -13.17 -15.08 14.08
N ARG A 283 -13.97 -15.07 12.99
CA ARG A 283 -14.78 -16.23 12.58
C ARG A 283 -13.91 -17.47 12.33
N ARG A 284 -12.81 -17.31 11.61
CA ARG A 284 -11.88 -18.40 11.30
C ARG A 284 -11.26 -19.01 12.56
N MET A 285 -11.01 -18.19 13.58
CA MET A 285 -10.41 -18.61 14.85
C MET A 285 -11.44 -19.14 15.87
N GLY A 286 -12.73 -19.20 15.52
CA GLY A 286 -13.78 -19.60 16.45
C GLY A 286 -14.05 -18.57 17.56
N LEU A 287 -13.62 -17.31 17.37
CA LEU A 287 -13.80 -16.20 18.31
C LEU A 287 -15.10 -15.44 18.04
N THR A 288 -16.19 -16.17 17.75
CA THR A 288 -17.48 -15.59 17.36
C THR A 288 -18.50 -15.65 18.48
N HIS A 289 -19.26 -14.56 18.61
CA HIS A 289 -20.68 -14.63 18.98
C HIS A 289 -21.51 -15.06 17.78
#